data_AF-A0A7V5EZ16-F1
#
_entry.id   AF-A0A7V5EZ16-F1
#
_cell.length_a   1.000
_cell.length_b   1.000
_cell.length_c   1.000
_cell.angle_alpha   90.00
_cell.angle_beta   90.00
_cell.angle_gamma   90.00
#
_symmetry.space_group_name_H-M   'P 1'
#
loop_
_entity.id
_entity.type
_entity.pdbx_description
1 polymer ?
#
loop_
_entity_poly.entity_id
_entity_poly.type
_entity_poly.pdbx_seq_one_letter_code
_entity_poly.pdbx_strand_id
1 'polypeptide(L)'
;MKSTIIHSYSISDLIKQIDNKISDNFQPSLALVYTSPKYNIRKMVVELNKYPFLVFGSTTVGEIYADKRLGVNEKEESIVCMLLDINPSAISLKLMQVEDEHYYNSGEQIASWAKKEFSNPAIITVTSGLTFDNDAYTQGIVANGIEYVFGGAAGDDLILKDTFIFSKDNFSNHGIVALAIDRDKIDIVGARAFGWSGMGKERIVTKAHKNIVYKIDGKPAIDFYKQYLNITNDDMPQV
;
A
#
# COMPACT_ATOMS: atom_id res chain seq x y z
N MET A 1 0.18 -8.16 -21.29
CA MET A 1 0.26 -8.55 -19.87
C MET A 1 -0.93 -9.42 -19.53
N LYS A 2 -0.72 -10.65 -19.05
CA LYS A 2 -1.80 -11.49 -18.50
C LYS A 2 -1.85 -11.26 -16.99
N SER A 3 -3.03 -11.36 -16.40
CA SER A 3 -3.17 -11.28 -14.95
C SER A 3 -4.33 -12.13 -14.45
N THR A 4 -4.27 -12.51 -13.18
CA THR A 4 -5.39 -13.12 -12.45
C THR A 4 -5.39 -12.60 -11.02
N ILE A 5 -6.57 -12.44 -10.44
CA ILE A 5 -6.75 -12.10 -9.03
C ILE A 5 -7.24 -13.36 -8.32
N ILE A 6 -6.68 -13.61 -7.15
CA ILE A 6 -6.99 -14.70 -6.25
C ILE A 6 -7.49 -14.08 -4.95
N HIS A 7 -8.56 -14.65 -4.41
CA HIS A 7 -9.07 -14.31 -3.08
C HIS A 7 -9.16 -15.59 -2.26
N SER A 8 -8.71 -15.53 -1.01
CA SER A 8 -8.64 -16.67 -0.11
C SER A 8 -8.83 -16.25 1.34
N TYR A 9 -9.34 -17.19 2.15
CA TYR A 9 -9.40 -17.07 3.61
C TYR A 9 -8.34 -17.90 4.34
N SER A 10 -7.39 -18.50 3.62
CA SER A 10 -6.25 -19.22 4.22
C SER A 10 -5.01 -19.21 3.35
N ILE A 11 -3.82 -19.28 3.98
CA ILE A 11 -2.54 -19.39 3.26
C ILE A 11 -2.52 -20.66 2.40
N SER A 12 -3.00 -21.80 2.92
CA SER A 12 -3.03 -23.06 2.15
C SER A 12 -3.89 -22.97 0.90
N ASP A 13 -5.05 -22.33 0.99
CA ASP A 13 -5.94 -22.17 -0.17
C ASP A 13 -5.38 -21.15 -1.17
N LEU A 14 -4.72 -20.09 -0.69
CA LEU A 14 -3.98 -19.16 -1.55
C LEU A 14 -2.94 -19.90 -2.39
N ILE A 15 -2.08 -20.70 -1.75
CA ILE A 15 -1.01 -21.46 -2.43
C ILE A 15 -1.61 -22.44 -3.44
N LYS A 16 -2.63 -23.21 -3.04
CA LYS A 16 -3.35 -24.12 -3.95
C LYS A 16 -3.93 -23.38 -5.16
N GLN A 17 -4.51 -22.20 -4.97
CA GLN A 17 -5.03 -21.39 -6.06
C GLN A 17 -3.92 -20.85 -6.97
N ILE A 18 -2.77 -20.45 -6.43
CA ILE A 18 -1.59 -20.03 -7.22
C ILE A 18 -1.11 -21.20 -8.09
N ASP A 19 -0.92 -22.38 -7.51
CA ASP A 19 -0.48 -23.59 -8.24
C ASP A 19 -1.41 -23.93 -9.41
N ASN A 20 -2.72 -23.82 -9.20
CA ASN A 20 -3.73 -24.08 -10.23
C ASN A 20 -3.74 -23.03 -11.36
N LYS A 21 -3.17 -21.85 -11.14
CA LYS A 21 -3.13 -20.76 -12.15
C LYS A 21 -1.86 -20.80 -12.97
N ILE A 22 -0.74 -21.19 -12.37
CA ILE A 22 0.54 -21.30 -13.08
C ILE A 22 0.43 -22.41 -14.14
N SER A 23 0.86 -22.10 -15.36
CA SER A 23 0.87 -23.04 -16.49
C SER A 23 1.90 -22.60 -17.52
N ASP A 24 2.15 -23.41 -18.55
CA ASP A 24 3.06 -23.06 -19.65
C ASP A 24 2.69 -21.73 -20.33
N ASN A 25 1.40 -21.37 -20.30
CA ASN A 25 0.86 -20.16 -20.93
C ASN A 25 0.72 -18.98 -19.95
N PHE A 26 1.09 -19.14 -18.69
CA PHE A 26 1.01 -18.09 -17.67
C PHE A 26 2.08 -18.32 -16.60
N GLN A 27 3.16 -17.55 -16.70
CA GLN A 27 4.29 -17.58 -15.78
C GLN A 27 4.39 -16.20 -15.12
N PRO A 28 3.70 -15.99 -13.98
CA PRO A 28 3.75 -14.72 -13.28
C PRO A 28 5.19 -14.35 -12.93
N SER A 29 5.50 -13.06 -13.04
CA SER A 29 6.77 -12.47 -12.62
C SER A 29 6.61 -11.51 -11.44
N LEU A 30 5.37 -11.15 -11.10
CA LEU A 30 5.02 -10.30 -9.98
C LEU A 30 3.72 -10.78 -9.30
N ALA A 31 3.73 -10.78 -7.97
CA ALA A 31 2.57 -10.95 -7.12
C ALA A 31 2.37 -9.68 -6.28
N LEU A 32 1.20 -9.05 -6.41
CA LEU A 32 0.74 -8.00 -5.49
C LEU A 32 -0.16 -8.66 -4.43
N VAL A 33 0.24 -8.61 -3.16
CA VAL A 33 -0.44 -9.34 -2.07
C VAL A 33 -0.91 -8.36 -1.00
N TYR A 34 -2.22 -8.31 -0.80
CA TYR A 34 -2.88 -7.54 0.25
C TYR A 34 -3.57 -8.50 1.20
N THR A 35 -3.31 -8.38 2.50
CA THR A 35 -3.76 -9.37 3.49
C THR A 35 -4.17 -8.69 4.78
N SER A 36 -5.15 -9.26 5.47
CA SER A 36 -5.37 -8.89 6.87
C SER A 36 -4.17 -9.27 7.75
N PRO A 37 -3.83 -8.48 8.78
CA PRO A 37 -2.82 -8.81 9.79
C PRO A 37 -3.15 -10.06 10.62
N LYS A 38 -4.38 -10.59 10.58
CA LYS A 38 -4.74 -11.80 11.35
C LYS A 38 -3.96 -13.05 10.93
N TYR A 39 -3.45 -13.05 9.71
CA TYR A 39 -2.71 -14.18 9.16
C TYR A 39 -1.24 -14.16 9.61
N ASN A 40 -0.61 -15.33 9.63
CA ASN A 40 0.83 -15.41 9.83
C ASN A 40 1.56 -14.98 8.56
N ILE A 41 1.81 -13.68 8.43
CA ILE A 41 2.44 -13.06 7.25
C ILE A 41 3.81 -13.69 6.98
N ARG A 42 4.62 -13.93 8.00
CA ARG A 42 5.95 -14.57 7.84
C ARG A 42 5.83 -15.95 7.19
N LYS A 43 4.87 -16.77 7.64
CA LYS A 43 4.60 -18.07 7.03
C LYS A 43 4.12 -17.92 5.58
N MET A 44 3.24 -16.96 5.31
CA MET A 44 2.77 -16.70 3.95
C MET A 44 3.93 -16.31 3.01
N VAL A 45 4.81 -15.41 3.46
CA VAL A 45 5.99 -14.98 2.72
C VAL A 45 6.92 -16.15 2.41
N VAL A 46 7.19 -17.03 3.38
CA VAL A 46 7.99 -18.25 3.16
C VAL A 46 7.38 -19.15 2.09
N GLU A 47 6.06 -19.30 2.07
CA GLU A 47 5.37 -20.08 1.02
C GLU A 47 5.44 -19.39 -0.35
N LEU A 48 5.28 -18.07 -0.42
CA LEU A 48 5.37 -17.29 -1.65
C LEU A 48 6.79 -17.25 -2.23
N ASN A 49 7.83 -17.31 -1.40
CA ASN A 49 9.23 -17.31 -1.84
C ASN A 49 9.64 -18.62 -2.55
N LYS A 50 8.78 -19.64 -2.57
CA LYS A 50 8.99 -20.85 -3.37
C LYS A 50 8.78 -20.61 -4.87
N TYR A 51 8.16 -19.50 -5.25
CA TYR A 51 7.89 -19.15 -6.63
C TYR A 51 8.92 -18.15 -7.19
N PRO A 52 9.12 -18.12 -8.52
CA PRO A 52 10.13 -17.25 -9.14
C PRO A 52 9.69 -15.79 -9.30
N PHE A 53 8.44 -15.45 -8.96
CA PHE A 53 7.94 -14.08 -9.07
C PHE A 53 8.41 -13.19 -7.92
N LEU A 54 8.46 -11.89 -8.19
CA LEU A 54 8.61 -10.87 -7.16
C LEU A 54 7.35 -10.78 -6.30
N VAL A 55 7.50 -10.57 -4.99
CA VAL A 55 6.38 -10.38 -4.06
C VAL A 55 6.40 -8.94 -3.58
N PHE A 56 5.38 -8.17 -3.93
CA PHE A 56 5.07 -6.86 -3.35
C PHE A 56 3.85 -7.04 -2.46
N GLY A 57 3.95 -6.80 -1.16
CA GLY A 57 2.78 -6.94 -0.32
C GLY A 57 2.77 -6.11 0.94
N SER A 58 1.55 -5.97 1.48
CA SER A 58 1.28 -5.24 2.70
C SER A 58 0.09 -5.83 3.44
N THR A 59 -0.02 -5.48 4.72
CA THR A 59 -1.28 -5.63 5.42
C THR A 59 -2.27 -4.54 5.02
N THR A 60 -3.54 -4.82 5.21
CA THR A 60 -4.65 -3.93 4.84
C THR A 60 -5.74 -3.92 5.91
N VAL A 61 -6.73 -3.07 5.69
CA VAL A 61 -8.06 -3.14 6.27
C VAL A 61 -9.02 -3.14 5.09
N GLY A 62 -9.79 -4.21 4.92
CA GLY A 62 -10.65 -4.38 3.75
C GLY A 62 -9.85 -4.66 2.47
N GLU A 63 -9.71 -5.92 2.10
CA GLU A 63 -9.03 -6.31 0.85
C GLU A 63 -9.95 -6.13 -0.35
N ILE A 64 -9.51 -5.34 -1.32
CA ILE A 64 -10.28 -5.10 -2.55
C ILE A 64 -10.13 -6.30 -3.50
N TYR A 65 -11.21 -7.03 -3.72
CA TYR A 65 -11.29 -8.12 -4.69
C TYR A 65 -12.12 -7.70 -5.91
N ALA A 66 -11.48 -7.70 -7.08
CA ALA A 66 -12.14 -7.43 -8.35
C ALA A 66 -12.24 -8.72 -9.19
N ASP A 67 -13.45 -9.04 -9.63
CA ASP A 67 -13.73 -10.16 -10.52
C ASP A 67 -14.67 -9.74 -11.65
N LYS A 68 -14.50 -10.33 -12.84
CA LYS A 68 -15.31 -9.95 -14.02
C LYS A 68 -16.80 -10.23 -13.82
N ARG A 69 -17.16 -11.23 -13.03
CA ARG A 69 -18.54 -11.63 -12.79
C ARG A 69 -19.16 -10.88 -11.61
N LEU A 70 -18.37 -10.62 -10.57
CA LEU A 70 -18.85 -10.03 -9.31
C LEU A 70 -18.61 -8.52 -9.20
N GLY A 71 -17.84 -7.92 -10.12
CA GLY A 71 -17.40 -6.53 -10.01
C GLY A 71 -16.33 -6.35 -8.93
N VAL A 72 -16.24 -5.14 -8.39
CA VAL A 72 -15.30 -4.77 -7.31
C VAL A 72 -16.02 -4.90 -5.97
N ASN A 73 -15.46 -5.69 -5.07
CA ASN A 73 -16.01 -5.94 -3.74
C ASN A 73 -14.92 -5.82 -2.69
N GLU A 74 -15.27 -5.28 -1.54
CA GLU A 74 -14.44 -5.35 -0.35
C GLU A 74 -14.59 -6.72 0.32
N LYS A 75 -13.49 -7.26 0.84
CA LYS A 75 -13.43 -8.50 1.60
C LYS A 75 -12.80 -8.20 2.95
N GLU A 76 -13.44 -8.67 4.00
CA GLU A 76 -12.91 -8.50 5.35
C GLU A 76 -12.05 -9.69 5.74
N GLU A 77 -10.98 -9.41 6.45
CA GLU A 77 -10.09 -10.39 7.05
C GLU A 77 -9.68 -11.51 6.09
N SER A 78 -9.20 -11.15 4.91
CA SER A 78 -8.93 -12.07 3.82
C SER A 78 -7.51 -11.88 3.26
N ILE A 79 -7.21 -12.64 2.22
CA ILE A 79 -5.99 -12.47 1.42
C ILE A 79 -6.41 -12.29 -0.03
N VAL A 80 -5.97 -11.19 -0.65
CA VAL A 80 -6.09 -10.94 -2.08
C VAL A 80 -4.71 -10.90 -2.71
N CYS A 81 -4.51 -11.73 -3.73
CA CYS A 81 -3.27 -11.81 -4.48
C CYS A 81 -3.54 -11.60 -5.97
N MET A 82 -2.91 -10.59 -6.56
CA MET A 82 -2.89 -10.40 -8.01
C MET A 82 -1.57 -10.92 -8.58
N LEU A 83 -1.66 -11.92 -9.45
CA LEU A 83 -0.53 -12.42 -10.23
C LEU A 83 -0.48 -11.71 -11.57
N LEU A 84 0.68 -11.19 -11.94
CA LEU A 84 0.94 -10.51 -13.21
C LEU A 84 2.07 -11.22 -13.96
N ASP A 85 1.79 -11.55 -15.22
CA ASP A 85 2.78 -11.98 -16.20
C ASP A 85 3.20 -10.74 -17.01
N ILE A 86 4.27 -10.12 -16.51
CA ILE A 86 4.88 -8.89 -17.00
C ILE A 86 6.36 -9.11 -17.29
N ASN A 87 6.93 -8.40 -18.25
CA ASN A 87 8.35 -8.55 -18.59
C ASN A 87 9.23 -8.20 -17.37
N PRO A 88 10.01 -9.14 -16.82
CA PRO A 88 10.84 -8.88 -15.63
C PRO A 88 11.87 -7.76 -15.83
N SER A 89 12.32 -7.51 -17.07
CA SER A 89 13.24 -6.41 -17.40
C SER A 89 12.60 -5.01 -17.37
N ALA A 90 11.29 -4.94 -17.14
CA ALA A 90 10.53 -3.69 -17.13
C ALA A 90 10.05 -3.32 -15.71
N ILE A 91 10.43 -4.12 -14.70
CA ILE A 91 10.08 -3.87 -13.30
C ILE A 91 11.28 -4.10 -12.40
N SER A 92 11.35 -3.36 -11.29
CA SER A 92 12.35 -3.54 -10.24
C SER A 92 11.67 -3.31 -8.89
N LEU A 93 12.03 -4.08 -7.86
CA LEU A 93 11.36 -4.07 -6.57
C LEU A 93 12.36 -3.81 -5.45
N LYS A 94 12.01 -2.92 -4.52
CA LYS A 94 12.81 -2.58 -3.35
C LYS A 94 11.95 -2.55 -2.11
N LEU A 95 12.44 -3.20 -1.04
CA LEU A 95 11.95 -2.99 0.32
C LEU A 95 13.05 -2.29 1.11
N MET A 96 12.69 -1.20 1.78
CA MET A 96 13.57 -0.37 2.57
C MET A 96 12.98 -0.19 3.97
N GLN A 97 13.73 -0.59 4.99
CA GLN A 97 13.41 -0.25 6.37
C GLN A 97 13.72 1.23 6.62
N VAL A 98 12.88 1.89 7.41
CA VAL A 98 13.05 3.30 7.76
C VAL A 98 13.33 3.34 9.26
N GLU A 99 14.49 3.86 9.63
CA GLU A 99 14.96 3.88 11.03
C GLU A 99 14.77 5.25 11.70
N ASP A 100 14.60 6.31 10.90
CA ASP A 100 14.46 7.68 11.34
C ASP A 100 13.20 8.35 10.76
N GLU A 101 12.81 9.49 11.33
CA GLU A 101 11.62 10.25 10.90
C GLU A 101 11.92 11.20 9.72
N HIS A 102 12.94 10.90 8.91
CA HIS A 102 13.35 11.68 7.74
C HIS A 102 12.63 11.22 6.45
N TYR A 103 11.30 11.11 6.53
CA TYR A 103 10.45 10.54 5.47
C TYR A 103 10.61 11.20 4.10
N TYR A 104 10.85 12.51 4.06
CA TYR A 104 11.15 13.22 2.80
C TYR A 104 12.39 12.63 2.12
N ASN A 105 13.49 12.49 2.86
CA ASN A 105 14.73 11.90 2.35
C ASN A 105 14.54 10.43 1.97
N SER A 106 13.69 9.67 2.68
CA SER A 106 13.30 8.32 2.26
C SER A 106 12.63 8.34 0.87
N GLY A 107 11.79 9.35 0.60
CA GLY A 107 11.20 9.57 -0.73
C GLY A 107 12.25 9.85 -1.81
N GLU A 108 13.22 10.72 -1.52
CA GLU A 108 14.32 11.01 -2.44
C GLU A 108 15.16 9.77 -2.75
N GLN A 109 15.40 8.91 -1.75
CA GLN A 109 16.14 7.66 -1.93
C GLN A 109 15.39 6.67 -2.82
N ILE A 110 14.07 6.57 -2.68
CA ILE A 110 13.24 5.71 -3.53
C ILE A 110 13.20 6.24 -4.97
N ALA A 111 13.02 7.55 -5.17
CA ALA A 111 13.07 8.15 -6.50
C ALA A 111 14.44 7.97 -7.17
N SER A 112 15.52 8.21 -6.42
CA SER A 112 16.89 8.02 -6.90
C SER A 112 17.18 6.57 -7.29
N TRP A 113 16.67 5.61 -6.53
CA TRP A 113 16.75 4.19 -6.90
C TRP A 113 15.98 3.91 -8.19
N ALA A 114 14.72 4.33 -8.29
CA ALA A 114 13.90 4.08 -9.49
C ALA A 114 14.53 4.67 -10.77
N LYS A 115 15.16 5.85 -10.68
CA LYS A 115 15.89 6.48 -11.80
C LYS A 115 17.20 5.79 -12.19
N LYS A 116 17.78 5.01 -11.29
CA LYS A 116 18.95 4.16 -11.60
C LYS A 116 18.52 2.91 -12.36
N GLU A 117 17.34 2.38 -12.04
CA GLU A 117 16.79 1.20 -12.70
C GLU A 117 16.27 1.55 -14.10
N PHE A 118 15.56 2.68 -14.25
CA PHE A 118 14.92 3.06 -15.51
C PHE A 118 15.07 4.55 -15.83
N SER A 119 15.13 4.89 -17.12
CA SER A 119 15.17 6.27 -17.64
C SER A 119 13.88 7.03 -17.37
N ASN A 120 12.74 6.35 -17.52
CA ASN A 120 11.40 6.91 -17.38
C ASN A 120 10.55 6.06 -16.41
N PRO A 121 10.84 6.11 -15.10
CA PRO A 121 10.16 5.26 -14.11
C PRO A 121 8.78 5.79 -13.71
N ALA A 122 7.84 4.88 -13.47
CA ALA A 122 6.73 5.06 -12.55
C ALA A 122 6.98 4.26 -11.26
N ILE A 123 6.29 4.61 -10.17
CA ILE A 123 6.41 3.93 -8.88
C ILE A 123 5.03 3.52 -8.37
N ILE A 124 4.91 2.27 -7.95
CA ILE A 124 3.84 1.80 -7.04
C ILE A 124 4.48 1.54 -5.68
N THR A 125 3.99 2.14 -4.61
CA THR A 125 4.62 2.07 -3.28
C THR A 125 3.61 1.88 -2.16
N VAL A 126 3.95 1.06 -1.17
CA VAL A 126 3.21 0.97 0.09
C VAL A 126 4.15 1.22 1.26
N THR A 127 3.68 2.02 2.22
CA THR A 127 4.41 2.35 3.46
C THR A 127 3.84 1.59 4.64
N SER A 128 4.65 1.42 5.68
CA SER A 128 4.27 0.80 6.95
C SER A 128 4.74 1.68 8.11
N GLY A 129 3.93 1.72 9.16
CA GLY A 129 4.13 2.53 10.35
C GLY A 129 2.98 3.52 10.55
N LEU A 130 2.31 3.45 11.71
CA LEU A 130 1.15 4.32 12.00
C LEU A 130 1.50 5.81 12.03
N THR A 131 2.75 6.13 12.36
CA THR A 131 3.28 7.50 12.43
C THR A 131 4.01 7.93 11.15
N PHE A 132 4.00 7.09 10.11
CA PHE A 132 4.74 7.36 8.88
C PHE A 132 4.15 8.58 8.14
N ASP A 133 4.99 9.59 7.86
CA ASP A 133 4.56 10.80 7.15
C ASP A 133 4.55 10.55 5.63
N ASN A 134 3.40 10.04 5.16
CA ASN A 134 3.17 9.73 3.75
C ASN A 134 3.20 10.96 2.83
N ASP A 135 2.85 12.14 3.36
CA ASP A 135 2.88 13.39 2.60
C ASP A 135 4.34 13.79 2.34
N ALA A 136 5.16 13.86 3.39
CA ALA A 136 6.58 14.15 3.26
C ALA A 136 7.29 13.15 2.32
N TYR A 137 7.01 11.85 2.47
CA TYR A 137 7.55 10.80 1.61
C TYR A 137 7.19 10.99 0.13
N THR A 138 5.92 11.22 -0.16
CA THR A 138 5.45 11.42 -1.54
C THR A 138 6.04 12.70 -2.15
N GLN A 139 6.13 13.77 -1.37
CA GLN A 139 6.79 15.01 -1.79
C GLN A 139 8.27 14.81 -2.12
N GLY A 140 8.99 14.00 -1.34
CA GLY A 140 10.39 13.65 -1.63
C GLY A 140 10.56 12.93 -2.98
N ILE A 141 9.62 12.04 -3.32
CA ILE A 141 9.61 11.35 -4.62
C ILE A 141 9.35 12.33 -5.77
N VAL A 142 8.28 13.13 -5.66
CA VAL A 142 7.83 14.03 -6.73
C VAL A 142 8.81 15.17 -6.95
N ALA A 143 9.39 15.74 -5.89
CA ALA A 143 10.44 16.75 -5.98
C ALA A 143 11.69 16.23 -6.73
N ASN A 144 11.90 14.91 -6.70
CA ASN A 144 12.93 14.24 -7.47
C ASN A 144 12.47 13.84 -8.88
N GLY A 145 11.38 14.42 -9.41
CA GLY A 145 11.00 14.32 -10.82
C GLY A 145 10.38 12.99 -11.26
N ILE A 146 9.76 12.25 -10.34
CA ILE A 146 8.89 11.11 -10.67
C ILE A 146 7.44 11.62 -10.63
N GLU A 147 6.79 11.67 -11.79
CA GLU A 147 5.41 12.17 -11.89
C GLU A 147 4.36 11.10 -11.57
N TYR A 148 4.65 9.84 -11.90
CA TYR A 148 3.71 8.72 -11.78
C TYR A 148 3.99 7.92 -10.52
N VAL A 149 3.37 8.33 -9.42
CA VAL A 149 3.52 7.70 -8.10
C VAL A 149 2.14 7.24 -7.61
N PHE A 150 2.02 5.94 -7.33
CA PHE A 150 0.77 5.30 -6.90
C PHE A 150 0.99 4.43 -5.67
N GLY A 151 -0.09 4.02 -5.02
CA GLY A 151 -0.07 3.00 -3.97
C GLY A 151 -0.86 3.44 -2.73
N GLY A 152 -0.33 3.20 -1.53
CA GLY A 152 -1.05 3.46 -0.29
C GLY A 152 -0.23 3.28 0.99
N ALA A 153 -0.92 3.21 2.12
CA ALA A 153 -0.34 2.87 3.42
C ALA A 153 -0.91 1.53 3.89
N ALA A 154 -0.07 0.72 4.52
CA ALA A 154 -0.50 -0.55 5.10
C ALA A 154 -1.51 -0.29 6.23
N GLY A 155 -2.50 -1.19 6.34
CA GLY A 155 -3.53 -1.16 7.38
C GLY A 155 -3.41 -2.35 8.32
N ASP A 156 -4.18 -2.34 9.40
CA ASP A 156 -4.17 -3.39 10.41
C ASP A 156 -5.57 -3.72 10.96
N ASP A 157 -6.58 -3.83 10.09
CA ASP A 157 -7.97 -4.10 10.48
C ASP A 157 -8.53 -3.12 11.54
N LEU A 158 -8.10 -1.84 11.49
CA LEU A 158 -8.46 -0.79 12.45
C LEU A 158 -8.00 -1.03 13.89
N ILE A 159 -7.03 -1.94 14.09
CA ILE A 159 -6.47 -2.23 15.42
C ILE A 159 -5.58 -1.07 15.89
N LEU A 160 -4.99 -0.30 14.97
CA LEU A 160 -4.10 0.84 15.24
C LEU A 160 -2.92 0.48 16.16
N LYS A 161 -2.31 -0.68 15.90
CA LYS A 161 -1.14 -1.16 16.64
C LYS A 161 0.11 -1.28 15.75
N ASP A 162 0.05 -2.11 14.73
CA ASP A 162 1.19 -2.42 13.87
C ASP A 162 0.70 -2.73 12.46
N THR A 163 1.31 -2.07 11.48
CA THR A 163 1.09 -2.34 10.06
C THR A 163 2.33 -3.02 9.52
N PHE A 164 2.21 -3.74 8.40
CA PHE A 164 3.34 -4.47 7.85
C PHE A 164 3.43 -4.38 6.33
N ILE A 165 4.66 -4.35 5.83
CA ILE A 165 5.00 -4.56 4.43
C ILE A 165 5.96 -5.74 4.31
N PHE A 166 5.93 -6.39 3.16
CA PHE A 166 6.79 -7.54 2.90
C PHE A 166 7.14 -7.67 1.43
N SER A 167 8.35 -8.15 1.20
CA SER A 167 8.85 -8.51 -0.11
C SER A 167 9.95 -9.53 0.01
N LYS A 168 9.82 -10.64 -0.72
CA LYS A 168 10.77 -11.75 -0.71
C LYS A 168 11.15 -12.13 0.73
N ASP A 169 12.40 -12.01 1.13
CA ASP A 169 12.87 -12.43 2.47
C ASP A 169 12.78 -11.31 3.52
N ASN A 170 12.33 -10.13 3.12
CA ASN A 170 12.29 -8.95 3.96
C ASN A 170 10.87 -8.62 4.39
N PHE A 171 10.76 -8.18 5.64
CA PHE A 171 9.53 -7.81 6.31
C PHE A 171 9.83 -6.63 7.21
N SER A 172 8.97 -5.62 7.20
CA SER A 172 9.10 -4.48 8.09
C SER A 172 7.74 -4.03 8.58
N ASN A 173 7.67 -3.63 9.86
CA ASN A 173 6.52 -2.90 10.41
C ASN A 173 6.70 -1.38 10.32
N HIS A 174 7.89 -0.92 9.93
CA HIS A 174 8.19 0.49 9.70
C HIS A 174 9.11 0.63 8.49
N GLY A 175 8.56 1.04 7.34
CA GLY A 175 9.33 1.05 6.10
C GLY A 175 8.51 1.26 4.85
N ILE A 176 9.15 1.01 3.71
CA ILE A 176 8.62 1.22 2.38
C ILE A 176 8.84 -0.03 1.53
N VAL A 177 7.82 -0.47 0.79
CA VAL A 177 7.96 -1.39 -0.34
C VAL A 177 7.59 -0.62 -1.62
N ALA A 178 8.49 -0.60 -2.61
CA ALA A 178 8.35 0.18 -3.82
C ALA A 178 8.69 -0.66 -5.05
N LEU A 179 7.79 -0.65 -6.03
CA LEU A 179 7.94 -1.23 -7.35
C LEU A 179 8.18 -0.10 -8.37
N ALA A 180 9.36 -0.06 -8.96
CA ALA A 180 9.64 0.80 -10.11
C ALA A 180 9.20 0.07 -11.39
N ILE A 181 8.60 0.80 -12.31
CA ILE A 181 8.12 0.29 -13.59
C ILE A 181 8.67 1.14 -14.72
N ASP A 182 9.24 0.50 -15.74
CA ASP A 182 9.77 1.14 -16.94
C ASP A 182 8.63 1.59 -17.87
N ARG A 183 8.37 2.90 -17.90
CA ARG A 183 7.30 3.45 -18.75
C ARG A 183 7.63 3.44 -20.24
N ASP A 184 8.90 3.26 -20.61
CA ASP A 184 9.27 3.12 -22.02
C ASP A 184 8.85 1.73 -22.55
N LYS A 185 8.52 0.77 -21.65
CA LYS A 185 8.04 -0.58 -21.98
C LYS A 185 6.60 -0.84 -21.58
N ILE A 186 6.10 -0.18 -20.54
CA ILE A 186 4.77 -0.39 -19.97
C ILE A 186 4.05 0.95 -19.89
N ASP A 187 2.95 1.08 -20.63
CA ASP A 187 2.09 2.25 -20.50
C ASP A 187 1.36 2.24 -19.14
N ILE A 188 1.41 3.36 -18.44
CA ILE A 188 0.81 3.55 -17.12
C ILE A 188 -0.07 4.78 -17.16
N VAL A 189 -1.36 4.54 -16.92
CA VAL A 189 -2.39 5.57 -16.90
C VAL A 189 -3.00 5.65 -15.51
N GLY A 190 -2.88 6.82 -14.89
CA GLY A 190 -3.57 7.10 -13.63
C GLY A 190 -5.03 7.46 -13.89
N ALA A 191 -5.95 6.81 -13.17
CA ALA A 191 -7.35 7.20 -13.12
C ALA A 191 -7.75 7.46 -11.66
N ARG A 192 -8.51 8.53 -11.44
CA ARG A 192 -9.09 8.87 -10.13
C ARG A 192 -10.60 8.89 -10.26
N ALA A 193 -11.27 8.01 -9.54
CA ALA A 193 -12.74 7.88 -9.58
C ALA A 193 -13.43 8.52 -8.37
N PHE A 194 -12.67 8.86 -7.32
CA PHE A 194 -13.21 9.30 -6.04
C PHE A 194 -12.49 10.56 -5.55
N GLY A 195 -13.26 11.42 -4.88
CA GLY A 195 -12.78 12.59 -4.17
C GLY A 195 -13.78 12.92 -3.07
N TRP A 196 -13.30 13.57 -2.02
CA TRP A 196 -14.17 14.03 -0.95
C TRP A 196 -14.86 15.33 -1.40
N SER A 197 -16.18 15.30 -1.50
CA SER A 197 -16.95 16.54 -1.53
C SER A 197 -17.11 17.03 -0.10
N GLY A 198 -16.73 18.28 0.17
CA GLY A 198 -16.95 18.89 1.47
C GLY A 198 -18.43 18.81 1.84
N MET A 199 -18.71 18.34 3.06
CA MET A 199 -20.06 18.37 3.64
C MET A 199 -20.06 19.33 4.83
N GLY A 200 -21.11 20.16 4.92
CA GLY A 200 -21.32 21.06 6.06
C GLY A 200 -20.62 22.41 5.91
N LYS A 201 -20.42 23.08 7.06
CA LYS A 201 -19.83 24.41 7.13
C LYS A 201 -18.31 24.34 6.99
N GLU A 202 -17.72 25.24 6.22
CA GLU A 202 -16.27 25.43 6.16
C GLU A 202 -15.68 25.73 7.54
N ARG A 203 -14.51 25.14 7.82
CA ARG A 203 -13.78 25.25 9.09
C ARG A 203 -12.31 25.54 8.81
N ILE A 204 -11.66 26.25 9.71
CA ILE A 204 -10.27 26.66 9.55
C ILE A 204 -9.37 25.85 10.47
N VAL A 205 -8.38 25.16 9.90
CA VAL A 205 -7.27 24.60 10.68
C VAL A 205 -6.42 25.76 11.20
N THR A 206 -6.46 25.98 12.51
CA THR A 206 -5.80 27.11 13.17
C THR A 206 -4.48 26.74 13.83
N LYS A 207 -4.20 25.43 13.99
CA LYS A 207 -2.89 24.92 14.38
C LYS A 207 -2.70 23.50 13.84
N ALA A 208 -1.64 23.30 13.08
CA ALA A 208 -1.18 22.00 12.61
C ALA A 208 0.36 21.94 12.63
N HIS A 209 0.91 20.73 12.69
CA HIS A 209 2.33 20.46 12.42
C HIS A 209 2.39 19.24 11.52
N LYS A 210 2.95 19.41 10.31
CA LYS A 210 2.96 18.37 9.27
C LYS A 210 1.54 17.81 9.05
N ASN A 211 1.38 16.49 9.04
CA ASN A 211 0.11 15.77 8.90
C ASN A 211 -0.78 15.77 10.16
N ILE A 212 -0.37 16.42 11.26
CA ILE A 212 -1.11 16.41 12.54
C ILE A 212 -1.86 17.74 12.75
N VAL A 213 -3.18 17.66 12.87
CA VAL A 213 -4.06 18.80 13.16
C VAL A 213 -4.31 18.91 14.66
N TYR A 214 -3.93 20.04 15.28
CA TYR A 214 -4.12 20.29 16.72
C TYR A 214 -5.35 21.14 17.02
N LYS A 215 -5.66 22.12 16.17
CA LYS A 215 -6.79 23.04 16.39
C LYS A 215 -7.58 23.35 15.13
N ILE A 216 -8.90 23.36 15.28
CA ILE A 216 -9.88 23.76 14.28
C ILE A 216 -10.73 24.89 14.89
N ASP A 217 -10.85 26.02 14.20
CA ASP A 217 -11.54 27.23 14.67
C ASP A 217 -11.09 27.67 16.10
N GLY A 218 -9.80 27.58 16.40
CA GLY A 218 -9.21 27.92 17.70
C GLY A 218 -9.43 26.90 18.81
N LYS A 219 -10.22 25.84 18.59
CA LYS A 219 -10.52 24.77 19.56
C LYS A 219 -9.67 23.52 19.32
N PRO A 220 -9.41 22.67 20.32
CA PRO A 220 -8.76 21.38 20.11
C PRO A 220 -9.49 20.56 19.04
N ALA A 221 -8.73 19.95 18.13
CA ALA A 221 -9.30 19.17 17.03
C ALA A 221 -10.16 18.01 17.53
N ILE A 222 -9.75 17.37 18.64
CA ILE A 222 -10.50 16.29 19.27
C ILE A 222 -11.89 16.73 19.74
N ASP A 223 -12.00 17.93 20.33
CA ASP A 223 -13.28 18.46 20.80
C ASP A 223 -14.20 18.78 19.62
N PHE A 224 -13.62 19.31 18.53
CA PHE A 224 -14.34 19.53 17.28
C PHE A 224 -14.91 18.21 16.73
N TYR A 225 -14.10 17.16 16.61
CA TYR A 225 -14.56 15.88 16.06
C TYR A 225 -15.61 15.19 16.93
N LYS A 226 -15.45 15.21 18.26
CA LYS A 226 -16.47 14.70 19.20
C LYS A 226 -17.82 15.39 19.01
N GLN A 227 -17.81 16.72 18.93
CA GLN A 227 -19.01 17.49 18.70
C GLN A 227 -19.61 17.24 17.31
N TYR A 228 -18.77 17.17 16.27
CA TYR A 228 -19.22 17.07 14.89
C TYR A 228 -19.77 15.68 14.54
N LEU A 229 -19.10 14.62 14.99
CA LEU A 229 -19.50 13.23 14.76
C LEU A 229 -20.47 12.69 15.82
N ASN A 230 -20.74 13.47 16.88
CA ASN A 230 -21.54 13.08 18.04
C ASN A 230 -21.03 11.79 18.69
N ILE A 231 -19.72 11.75 18.95
CA ILE A 231 -19.02 10.60 19.53
C ILE A 231 -18.42 10.94 20.89
N THR A 232 -18.29 9.93 21.73
CA THR A 232 -17.70 9.99 23.08
C THR A 232 -16.27 9.48 23.08
N ASN A 233 -15.63 9.43 24.26
CA ASN A 233 -14.31 8.81 24.38
C ASN A 233 -14.35 7.30 24.09
N ASP A 234 -15.47 6.62 24.35
CA ASP A 234 -15.59 5.17 24.19
C ASP A 234 -15.67 4.78 22.71
N ASP A 235 -16.18 5.68 21.87
CA ASP A 235 -16.30 5.53 20.42
C ASP A 235 -14.98 5.84 19.68
N MET A 236 -14.03 6.49 20.35
CA MET A 236 -12.73 6.80 19.77
C MET A 236 -11.87 5.52 19.74
N PRO A 237 -10.97 5.37 18.76
CA PRO A 237 -10.00 4.28 18.78
C PRO A 237 -9.23 4.31 20.09
N GLN A 238 -9.30 3.20 20.84
CA GLN A 238 -8.62 3.05 22.12
C GLN A 238 -7.15 2.78 21.82
N VAL A 239 -6.27 3.71 22.20
CA VAL A 239 -4.81 3.58 22.05
C VAL A 239 -4.21 2.90 23.29
#